data_AF-A0A839P5H0-F1
#
_entry.id   AF-A0A839P5H0-F1
#
_cell.length_a   1.000
_cell.length_b   1.000
_cell.length_c   1.000
_cell.angle_alpha   90.00
_cell.angle_beta   90.00
_cell.angle_gamma   90.00
#
_symmetry.space_group_name_H-M   'P 1'
#
loop_
_entity.id
_entity.type
_entity.pdbx_description
1 polymer ?
#
loop_
_entity_poly.entity_id
_entity_poly.type
_entity_poly.pdbx_seq_one_letter_code
_entity_poly.pdbx_strand_id
1 'polypeptide(L)'
;MIRHYTRFPKELGLPRTRLSDDPDEAERESRSILASSASRSDIALYMKRLITTSRSRARLKGWAYDLKEDRLLAMLAEQKGLCAVSGLPFDLSGDVNEKFLRPFAPSLDRVDSRSGYVPSNVRLVCRIVNYGMGPWGYEALRTVAHAIARLDPPADAKAPKSVSKQRCHR
;
A
#
# COMPACT_ATOMS: atom_id res chain seq x y z
N MET A 1 38.65 -5.30 5.20
CA MET A 1 38.27 -5.45 3.78
C MET A 1 36.88 -4.84 3.57
N ILE A 2 36.82 -3.55 3.25
CA ILE A 2 35.57 -2.84 2.96
C ILE A 2 35.52 -2.72 1.43
N ARG A 3 34.56 -3.40 0.79
CA ARG A 3 34.36 -3.27 -0.66
C ARG A 3 33.77 -1.89 -0.94
N HIS A 4 34.61 -1.00 -1.47
CA HIS A 4 34.20 0.24 -2.10
C HIS A 4 33.29 -0.06 -3.30
N TYR A 5 32.01 0.26 -3.20
CA TYR A 5 31.16 0.39 -4.39
C TYR A 5 31.36 1.79 -4.96
N THR A 6 32.40 1.94 -5.76
CA THR A 6 32.63 3.13 -6.58
C THR A 6 31.79 3.08 -7.86
N ARG A 7 31.21 4.25 -8.18
CA ARG A 7 30.88 4.75 -9.53
C ARG A 7 29.63 4.17 -10.20
N PHE A 8 28.53 4.91 -10.10
CA PHE A 8 27.43 4.85 -11.07
C PHE A 8 27.95 5.29 -12.45
N PRO A 9 27.81 4.48 -13.51
CA PRO A 9 28.18 4.88 -14.86
C PRO A 9 27.29 6.04 -15.34
N LYS A 10 27.91 7.06 -15.92
CA LYS A 10 27.23 8.10 -16.68
C LYS A 10 26.69 7.47 -17.98
N GLU A 11 25.43 7.79 -18.28
CA GLU A 11 24.78 7.68 -19.59
C GLU A 11 24.32 6.28 -20.03
N LEU A 12 23.21 5.82 -19.45
CA LEU A 12 22.31 4.86 -20.10
C LEU A 12 21.25 5.66 -20.87
N GLY A 13 21.45 5.77 -22.18
CA GLY A 13 20.51 6.38 -23.12
C GLY A 13 19.21 5.58 -23.23
N LEU A 14 18.32 5.75 -22.24
CA LEU A 14 17.03 5.09 -22.19
C LEU A 14 15.92 6.02 -22.73
N PRO A 15 15.01 5.52 -23.57
CA PRO A 15 13.89 6.29 -24.10
C PRO A 15 12.86 6.59 -23.00
N ARG A 16 12.39 7.83 -23.00
CA ARG A 16 11.61 8.49 -21.94
C ARG A 16 10.12 8.17 -22.03
N THR A 17 9.54 7.63 -20.97
CA THR A 17 8.10 7.75 -20.68
C THR A 17 7.94 8.15 -19.22
N ARG A 18 7.96 9.48 -18.98
CA ARG A 18 7.77 10.07 -17.65
C ARG A 18 6.33 9.82 -17.18
N LEU A 19 6.13 9.38 -15.94
CA LEU A 19 4.92 9.75 -15.20
C LEU A 19 4.82 11.29 -15.28
N SER A 20 3.65 11.82 -15.58
CA SER A 20 3.48 13.25 -15.82
C SER A 20 4.09 14.08 -14.68
N ASP A 21 4.84 15.12 -15.03
CA ASP A 21 5.34 16.10 -14.05
C ASP A 21 4.16 16.87 -13.39
N ASP A 22 2.95 16.77 -13.96
CA ASP A 22 1.67 17.23 -13.39
C ASP A 22 1.17 16.25 -12.30
N PRO A 23 1.08 16.69 -11.02
CA PRO A 23 0.56 15.89 -9.91
C PRO A 23 -0.87 15.38 -10.13
N ASP A 24 -1.72 16.15 -10.80
CA ASP A 24 -3.12 15.79 -11.00
C ASP A 24 -3.25 14.68 -12.06
N GLU A 25 -2.38 14.68 -13.06
CA GLU A 25 -2.33 13.64 -14.09
C GLU A 25 -1.71 12.34 -13.54
N ALA A 26 -0.68 12.41 -12.70
CA ALA A 26 -0.09 11.26 -12.03
C ALA A 26 -1.08 10.59 -11.06
N GLU A 27 -1.90 11.39 -10.36
CA GLU A 27 -2.99 10.89 -9.52
C GLU A 27 -4.09 10.22 -10.36
N ARG A 28 -4.49 10.81 -11.49
CA ARG A 28 -5.48 10.22 -12.42
C ARG A 28 -5.00 8.89 -12.99
N GLU A 29 -3.75 8.82 -13.45
CA GLU A 29 -3.15 7.61 -14.00
C GLU A 29 -3.10 6.49 -12.95
N SER A 30 -2.65 6.82 -11.74
CA SER A 30 -2.59 5.88 -10.61
C SER A 30 -3.99 5.35 -10.21
N ARG A 31 -5.00 6.22 -10.20
CA ARG A 31 -6.40 5.83 -9.93
C ARG A 31 -7.00 5.00 -11.07
N SER A 32 -6.67 5.32 -12.32
CA SER A 32 -7.13 4.57 -13.50
C SER A 32 -6.57 3.14 -13.52
N ILE A 33 -5.33 2.95 -13.07
CA ILE A 33 -4.72 1.61 -12.93
C ILE A 33 -5.44 0.78 -11.86
N LEU A 34 -5.94 1.42 -10.80
CA LEU A 34 -6.47 0.77 -9.60
C LEU A 34 -7.99 0.84 -9.46
N ALA A 35 -8.74 1.13 -10.53
CA ALA A 35 -10.20 1.19 -10.50
C ALA A 35 -10.78 -0.08 -9.83
N SER A 36 -11.22 0.05 -8.57
CA SER A 36 -11.45 -1.08 -7.68
C SER A 36 -12.67 -1.89 -8.09
N SER A 37 -12.52 -3.21 -8.17
CA SER A 37 -13.60 -4.17 -8.49
C SER A 37 -14.30 -4.77 -7.26
N ALA A 38 -13.80 -4.47 -6.05
CA ALA A 38 -14.29 -5.09 -4.81
C ALA A 38 -15.60 -4.47 -4.30
N SER A 39 -16.55 -5.31 -3.89
CA SER A 39 -17.83 -4.86 -3.33
C SER A 39 -17.65 -4.32 -1.90
N ARG A 40 -18.60 -3.47 -1.44
CA ARG A 40 -18.63 -2.97 -0.04
C ARG A 40 -18.65 -4.11 0.99
N SER A 41 -19.31 -5.23 0.68
CA SER A 41 -19.36 -6.42 1.53
C SER A 41 -18.01 -7.12 1.66
N ASP A 42 -17.22 -7.20 0.58
CA ASP A 42 -15.89 -7.83 0.60
C ASP A 42 -14.92 -7.05 1.49
N ILE A 43 -14.98 -5.72 1.40
CA ILE A 43 -14.15 -4.84 2.21
C ILE A 43 -14.53 -4.96 3.69
N ALA A 44 -15.81 -5.01 4.04
CA ALA A 44 -16.23 -5.18 5.43
C ALA A 44 -15.75 -6.52 6.04
N LEU A 45 -15.86 -7.62 5.29
CA LEU A 45 -15.34 -8.92 5.74
C LEU A 45 -13.81 -8.88 5.90
N TYR A 46 -13.12 -8.15 5.03
CA TYR A 46 -11.69 -7.94 5.14
C TYR A 46 -11.31 -7.16 6.41
N MET A 47 -12.06 -6.12 6.77
CA MET A 47 -11.83 -5.33 7.99
C MET A 47 -11.93 -6.19 9.26
N LYS A 48 -12.91 -7.12 9.32
CA LYS A 48 -12.99 -8.10 10.42
C LYS A 48 -11.72 -8.92 10.57
N ARG A 49 -11.11 -9.33 9.45
CA ARG A 49 -9.83 -10.07 9.47
C ARG A 49 -8.69 -9.21 10.00
N LEU A 50 -8.66 -7.91 9.68
CA LEU A 50 -7.65 -6.98 10.20
C LEU A 50 -7.73 -6.83 11.73
N ILE A 51 -8.94 -6.77 12.29
CA ILE A 51 -9.14 -6.76 13.75
C ILE A 51 -8.58 -8.03 14.39
N THR A 52 -8.95 -9.21 13.88
CA THR A 52 -8.49 -10.49 14.46
C THR A 52 -6.96 -10.61 14.43
N THR A 53 -6.35 -10.29 13.28
CA THR A 53 -4.90 -10.42 13.09
C THR A 53 -4.10 -9.40 13.88
N SER A 54 -4.55 -8.15 13.95
CA SER A 54 -3.88 -7.11 14.75
C SER A 54 -4.00 -7.38 16.25
N ARG A 55 -5.15 -7.84 16.73
CA ARG A 55 -5.35 -8.23 18.14
C ARG A 55 -4.42 -9.37 18.55
N SER A 56 -4.32 -10.40 17.71
CA SER A 56 -3.39 -11.52 17.94
C SER A 56 -1.94 -11.02 18.02
N ARG A 57 -1.53 -10.14 17.09
CA ARG A 57 -0.19 -9.55 17.09
C ARG A 57 0.08 -8.70 18.34
N ALA A 58 -0.89 -7.87 18.75
CA ALA A 58 -0.77 -7.03 19.93
C ALA A 58 -0.59 -7.88 21.19
N ARG A 59 -1.39 -8.94 21.34
CA ARG A 59 -1.27 -9.91 22.45
C ARG A 59 0.11 -10.56 22.47
N LEU A 60 0.60 -11.03 21.33
CA LEU A 60 1.91 -11.68 21.23
C LEU A 60 3.07 -10.73 21.60
N LYS A 61 2.92 -9.44 21.29
CA LYS A 61 3.95 -8.41 21.53
C LYS A 61 3.77 -7.64 22.83
N GLY A 62 2.71 -7.91 23.59
CA GLY A 62 2.38 -7.15 24.80
C GLY A 62 2.01 -5.69 24.55
N TRP A 63 1.48 -5.37 23.36
CA TRP A 63 1.09 -4.00 23.01
C TRP A 63 -0.34 -3.69 23.46
N ALA A 64 -0.58 -2.43 23.81
CA ALA A 64 -1.93 -1.91 24.04
C ALA A 64 -2.83 -2.16 22.82
N TYR A 65 -4.11 -2.45 23.06
CA TYR A 65 -5.07 -2.71 22.01
C TYR A 65 -6.45 -2.20 22.41
N ASP A 66 -6.97 -1.21 21.69
CA ASP A 66 -8.31 -0.64 21.84
C ASP A 66 -8.95 -0.35 20.46
N LEU A 67 -8.62 -1.18 19.46
CA LEU A 67 -9.20 -1.03 18.12
C LEU A 67 -10.46 -1.90 17.98
N LYS A 68 -11.60 -1.25 17.82
CA LYS A 68 -12.93 -1.87 17.60
C LYS A 68 -13.30 -1.89 16.12
N GLU A 69 -14.19 -2.81 15.74
CA GLU A 69 -14.66 -2.96 14.35
C GLU A 69 -15.32 -1.67 13.84
N ASP A 70 -16.19 -1.08 14.65
CA ASP A 70 -16.95 0.13 14.34
C ASP A 70 -16.02 1.32 14.08
N ARG A 71 -14.94 1.44 14.85
CA ARG A 71 -13.91 2.47 14.61
C ARG A 71 -13.18 2.23 13.30
N LEU A 72 -12.90 0.97 12.95
CA LEU A 72 -12.21 0.64 11.71
C LEU A 72 -13.08 0.92 10.48
N LEU A 73 -14.39 0.61 10.56
CA LEU A 73 -15.35 0.94 9.52
C LEU A 73 -15.54 2.46 9.38
N ALA A 74 -15.60 3.20 10.49
CA ALA A 74 -15.63 4.66 10.48
C ALA A 74 -14.37 5.25 9.80
N MET A 75 -13.18 4.73 10.12
CA MET A 75 -11.93 5.14 9.50
C MET A 75 -11.92 4.88 7.98
N LEU A 76 -12.42 3.73 7.53
CA LEU A 76 -12.56 3.44 6.11
C LEU A 76 -13.48 4.46 5.41
N ALA A 77 -14.58 4.84 6.05
CA ALA A 77 -15.52 5.83 5.53
C ALA A 77 -14.93 7.25 5.51
N GLU A 78 -14.27 7.67 6.60
CA GLU A 78 -13.54 8.95 6.70
C GLU A 78 -12.47 9.08 5.61
N GLN A 79 -11.75 7.99 5.35
CA GLN A 79 -10.76 7.91 4.27
C GLN A 79 -11.36 7.69 2.88
N LYS A 80 -12.69 7.62 2.75
CA LYS A 80 -13.40 7.39 1.47
C LYS A 80 -12.93 6.13 0.72
N GLY A 81 -12.52 5.09 1.43
CA GLY A 81 -11.97 3.87 0.83
C GLY A 81 -10.56 4.02 0.25
N LEU A 82 -9.85 5.10 0.57
CA LEU A 82 -8.51 5.39 0.07
C LEU A 82 -7.45 5.13 1.14
N CYS A 83 -6.23 4.82 0.71
CA CYS A 83 -5.05 4.76 1.55
C CYS A 83 -4.73 6.13 2.14
N ALA A 84 -4.57 6.22 3.47
CA ALA A 84 -4.27 7.47 4.17
C ALA A 84 -2.91 8.10 3.79
N VAL A 85 -2.02 7.34 3.16
CA VAL A 85 -0.66 7.80 2.81
C VAL A 85 -0.52 8.07 1.33
N SER A 86 -0.98 7.16 0.47
CA SER A 86 -0.80 7.28 -0.99
C SER A 86 -2.02 7.84 -1.72
N GLY A 87 -3.18 7.95 -1.06
CA GLY A 87 -4.44 8.36 -1.72
C GLY A 87 -5.02 7.32 -2.69
N LEU A 88 -4.35 6.17 -2.88
CA LEU A 88 -4.80 5.12 -3.79
C LEU A 88 -6.00 4.37 -3.21
N PRO A 89 -6.97 3.95 -4.04
CA PRO A 89 -8.09 3.12 -3.58
C PRO A 89 -7.59 1.77 -3.07
N PHE A 90 -8.29 1.23 -2.08
CA PHE A 90 -8.06 -0.14 -1.66
C PHE A 90 -8.55 -1.12 -2.73
N ASP A 91 -7.74 -2.14 -3.00
CA ASP A 91 -8.10 -3.20 -3.92
C ASP A 91 -7.90 -4.58 -3.28
N LEU A 92 -8.95 -5.39 -3.36
CA LEU A 92 -8.98 -6.76 -2.89
C LEU A 92 -8.90 -7.79 -4.03
N SER A 93 -8.65 -7.35 -5.26
CA SER A 93 -8.39 -8.23 -6.39
C SER A 93 -7.15 -9.12 -6.16
N GLY A 94 -7.05 -10.22 -6.91
CA GLY A 94 -6.00 -11.22 -6.78
C GLY A 94 -6.42 -12.45 -5.97
N ASP A 95 -5.55 -13.46 -5.88
CA ASP A 95 -5.86 -14.72 -5.19
C ASP A 95 -6.04 -14.49 -3.68
N VAL A 96 -7.10 -15.07 -3.10
CA VAL A 96 -7.38 -15.05 -1.65
C VAL A 96 -6.36 -15.87 -0.85
N ASN A 97 -5.76 -16.88 -1.47
CA ASN A 97 -4.80 -17.80 -0.87
C ASN A 97 -3.40 -17.20 -0.82
N GLU A 98 -3.08 -16.27 -1.72
CA GLU A 98 -1.77 -15.66 -1.83
C GLU A 98 -1.79 -14.25 -1.22
N LYS A 99 -1.99 -14.17 0.11
CA LYS A 99 -2.18 -12.89 0.84
C LYS A 99 -1.07 -11.85 0.58
N PHE A 100 0.15 -12.29 0.28
CA PHE A 100 1.28 -11.39 -0.03
C PHE A 100 1.22 -10.78 -1.43
N LEU A 101 0.30 -11.25 -2.30
CA LEU A 101 0.11 -10.76 -3.67
C LEU A 101 -0.95 -9.68 -3.81
N ARG A 102 -1.50 -9.16 -2.71
CA ARG A 102 -2.45 -8.04 -2.74
C ARG A 102 -1.79 -6.76 -2.21
N PRO A 103 -0.94 -6.10 -3.01
CA PRO A 103 -0.19 -4.93 -2.57
C PRO A 103 -1.10 -3.75 -2.18
N PHE A 104 -2.26 -3.62 -2.83
CA PHE A 104 -3.20 -2.53 -2.62
C PHE A 104 -4.34 -2.88 -1.64
N ALA A 105 -4.34 -4.08 -1.05
CA ALA A 105 -5.28 -4.41 0.00
C ALA A 105 -5.05 -3.55 1.24
N PRO A 106 -6.10 -3.24 2.02
CA PRO A 106 -5.98 -2.43 3.22
C PRO A 106 -5.12 -3.13 4.28
N SER A 107 -4.42 -2.33 5.07
CA SER A 107 -3.57 -2.77 6.16
C SER A 107 -3.66 -1.76 7.30
N LEU A 108 -3.54 -2.26 8.54
CA LEU A 108 -3.42 -1.42 9.73
C LEU A 108 -1.95 -1.02 9.90
N ASP A 109 -1.70 0.29 9.79
CA ASP A 109 -0.42 0.91 10.10
C ASP A 109 -0.49 1.59 11.47
N ARG A 110 0.61 1.50 12.24
CA ARG A 110 0.75 2.17 13.54
C ARG A 110 1.63 3.39 13.33
N VAL A 111 1.07 4.58 13.51
CA VAL A 111 1.76 5.86 13.24
C VAL A 111 3.04 5.96 14.07
N ASP A 112 2.92 5.67 15.37
CA ASP A 112 4.06 5.35 16.23
C ASP A 112 4.17 3.83 16.40
N SER A 113 5.26 3.27 15.89
CA SER A 113 5.57 1.84 15.95
C SER A 113 5.92 1.35 17.37
N ARG A 114 6.15 2.26 18.32
CA ARG A 114 6.37 1.95 19.74
C ARG A 114 5.05 1.85 20.51
N SER A 115 3.99 2.46 20.00
CA SER A 115 2.66 2.43 20.60
C SER A 115 1.78 1.30 20.04
N GLY A 116 0.70 0.99 20.74
CA GLY A 116 -0.20 -0.12 20.43
C GLY A 116 -1.23 0.18 19.33
N TYR A 117 -2.21 -0.71 19.17
CA TYR A 117 -3.34 -0.52 18.27
C TYR A 117 -4.46 0.22 19.01
N VAL A 118 -4.33 1.54 19.13
CA VAL A 118 -5.34 2.42 19.73
C VAL A 118 -5.91 3.38 18.66
N PRO A 119 -7.15 3.88 18.80
CA PRO A 119 -7.79 4.68 17.76
C PRO A 119 -6.98 5.90 17.28
N SER A 120 -6.20 6.52 18.16
CA SER A 120 -5.34 7.67 17.85
C SER A 120 -4.00 7.31 17.19
N ASN A 121 -3.59 6.04 17.20
CA ASN A 121 -2.30 5.58 16.71
C ASN A 121 -2.41 4.70 15.46
N VAL A 122 -3.61 4.54 14.89
CA VAL A 122 -3.85 3.62 13.77
C VAL A 122 -4.42 4.37 12.59
N ARG A 123 -3.95 4.01 11.39
CA ARG A 123 -4.52 4.45 10.11
C ARG A 123 -4.63 3.28 9.12
N LEU A 124 -5.53 3.39 8.16
CA LEU A 124 -5.66 2.43 7.07
C LEU A 124 -4.78 2.83 5.89
N VAL A 125 -3.88 1.96 5.47
CA VAL A 125 -2.97 2.18 4.32
C VAL A 125 -2.93 0.97 3.42
N CYS A 126 -2.50 1.13 2.16
CA CYS A 126 -2.23 -0.03 1.30
C CYS A 126 -1.12 -0.88 1.92
N ARG A 127 -1.22 -2.20 1.78
CA ARG A 127 -0.21 -3.14 2.29
C ARG A 127 1.20 -2.81 1.83
N ILE A 128 1.38 -2.49 0.54
CA ILE A 128 2.68 -2.11 -0.03
C ILE A 128 3.23 -0.84 0.62
N VAL A 129 2.36 0.11 0.97
CA VAL A 129 2.75 1.34 1.66
C VAL A 129 3.20 1.03 3.10
N ASN A 130 2.47 0.19 3.83
CA ASN A 130 2.89 -0.24 5.17
C ASN A 130 4.27 -0.95 5.13
N TYR A 131 4.49 -1.81 4.13
CA TYR A 131 5.75 -2.53 3.98
C TYR A 131 6.90 -1.59 3.58
N GLY A 132 6.65 -0.64 2.69
CA GLY A 132 7.62 0.35 2.26
C GLY A 132 8.03 1.30 3.39
N MET A 133 7.10 1.67 4.27
CA MET A 133 7.43 2.44 5.48
C MET A 133 8.23 1.58 6.48
N GLY A 134 7.77 0.35 6.74
CA GLY A 134 8.46 -0.59 7.62
C GLY A 134 8.92 0.06 8.94
N PRO A 135 10.17 -0.17 9.39
CA PRO A 135 10.73 0.52 10.55
C PRO A 135 11.24 1.94 10.26
N TRP A 136 11.30 2.37 8.99
CA TRP A 136 11.93 3.62 8.56
C TRP A 136 10.97 4.80 8.49
N GLY A 137 9.66 4.54 8.37
CA GLY A 137 8.61 5.55 8.40
C GLY A 137 8.35 6.25 7.05
N TYR A 138 7.53 7.30 7.11
CA TYR A 138 6.99 7.99 5.94
C TYR A 138 8.06 8.65 5.06
N GLU A 139 9.01 9.38 5.64
CA GLU A 139 10.00 10.13 4.84
C GLU A 139 10.92 9.21 4.03
N ALA A 140 11.27 8.03 4.55
CA ALA A 140 12.05 7.05 3.81
C ALA A 140 11.30 6.55 2.57
N LEU A 141 10.03 6.17 2.75
CA LEU A 141 9.16 5.77 1.63
C LEU A 141 8.99 6.92 0.62
N ARG A 142 8.69 8.14 1.10
CA ARG A 142 8.48 9.32 0.26
C ARG A 142 9.72 9.65 -0.58
N THR A 143 10.91 9.58 0.02
CA THR A 143 12.18 9.85 -0.66
C THR A 143 12.39 8.87 -1.82
N VAL A 144 12.21 7.58 -1.58
CA VAL A 144 12.38 6.55 -2.63
C VAL A 144 11.29 6.65 -3.69
N ALA A 145 10.03 6.89 -3.29
CA ALA A 145 8.93 7.07 -4.23
C ALA A 145 9.17 8.25 -5.18
N HIS A 146 9.60 9.41 -4.67
CA HIS A 146 9.96 10.56 -5.53
C HIS A 146 11.14 10.27 -6.45
N ALA A 147 12.13 9.53 -5.98
CA ALA A 147 13.27 9.16 -6.82
C ALA A 147 12.83 8.22 -7.96
N ILE A 148 12.04 7.20 -7.66
CA ILE A 148 11.56 6.20 -8.65
C ILE A 148 10.56 6.82 -9.63
N ALA A 149 9.65 7.70 -9.17
CA ALA A 149 8.64 8.31 -10.05
C ALA A 149 9.25 9.14 -11.19
N ARG A 150 10.50 9.59 -11.03
CA ARG A 150 11.27 10.33 -12.04
C ARG A 150 12.07 9.43 -12.98
N LEU A 151 12.10 8.12 -12.72
CA LEU A 151 12.82 7.14 -13.53
C LEU A 151 11.83 6.39 -14.40
N ASP A 152 12.26 6.07 -15.61
CA ASP A 152 11.54 5.11 -16.43
C ASP A 152 11.60 3.73 -15.75
N PRO A 153 10.52 2.93 -15.81
CA PRO A 153 10.56 1.58 -15.29
C PRO A 153 11.65 0.79 -16.02
N PRO A 154 12.44 -0.04 -15.32
CA PRO A 154 13.48 -0.83 -15.98
C PRO A 154 12.85 -1.79 -17.00
N ALA A 155 13.60 -2.17 -18.03
CA ALA A 155 13.08 -2.98 -19.14
C ALA A 155 12.51 -4.35 -18.69
N ASP A 156 12.94 -4.85 -17.53
CA ASP A 156 12.46 -6.08 -16.90
C ASP A 156 11.37 -5.85 -15.84
N ALA A 157 10.90 -4.61 -15.68
CA ALA A 157 9.83 -4.27 -14.76
C ALA A 157 8.58 -5.08 -15.09
N LYS A 158 8.19 -5.94 -14.16
CA LYS A 158 6.95 -6.70 -14.27
C LYS A 158 5.79 -5.77 -13.94
N ALA A 159 4.78 -5.76 -14.80
CA ALA A 159 3.50 -5.15 -14.46
C ALA A 159 3.01 -5.71 -13.10
N PRO A 160 2.36 -4.88 -12.27
CA PRO A 160 1.82 -5.35 -11.00
C PRO A 160 0.95 -6.59 -11.23
N LYS A 161 1.24 -7.66 -10.49
CA LYS A 161 0.49 -8.93 -10.58
C LYS A 161 -0.89 -8.78 -9.93
N SER A 162 -1.81 -8.05 -10.56
CA SER A 162 -3.26 -8.26 -10.46
C SER A 162 -4.02 -7.19 -11.25
N VAL A 163 -4.29 -7.46 -12.53
CA VAL A 163 -5.55 -7.07 -13.19
C VAL A 163 -5.91 -8.19 -14.18
N SER A 164 -6.18 -9.40 -13.69
CA SER A 164 -6.89 -10.35 -14.55
C SER A 164 -8.30 -9.78 -14.75
N LYS A 165 -8.57 -9.25 -15.95
CA LYS A 165 -9.94 -9.17 -16.46
C LYS A 165 -10.45 -10.61 -16.52
N GLN A 166 -11.04 -11.11 -15.43
CA GLN A 166 -11.84 -12.32 -15.52
C GLN A 166 -12.99 -11.99 -16.45
N ARG A 167 -12.86 -12.44 -17.70
CA ARG A 167 -13.98 -12.52 -18.64
C ARG A 167 -15.08 -13.27 -17.90
N CYS A 168 -16.19 -12.60 -17.62
CA CYS A 168 -17.44 -13.28 -17.32
C CYS A 168 -17.75 -14.19 -18.51
N HIS A 169 -17.46 -15.48 -18.37
CA HIS A 169 -18.12 -16.49 -19.18
C HIS A 169 -19.51 -16.67 -18.56
N ARG A 170 -20.49 -16.10 -19.26
CA ARG A 170 -21.91 -16.43 -19.12
C ARG A 170 -22.13 -17.90 -19.45
#